data_AF-A0AAX6E850-F1
#
_entry.id   AF-A0AAX6E850-F1
#
_cell.length_a   1.000
_cell.length_b   1.000
_cell.length_c   1.000
_cell.angle_alpha   90.00
_cell.angle_beta   90.00
_cell.angle_gamma   90.00
#
_symmetry.space_group_name_H-M   'P 1'
#
loop_
_entity.id
_entity.type
_entity.pdbx_description
1 polymer ?
#
loop_
_entity_poly.entity_id
_entity_poly.type
_entity_poly.pdbx_seq_one_letter_code
_entity_poly.pdbx_strand_id
1 'polypeptide(L)'
;MVALVSDGVSDFAKDLLQADGWKVELISLLANPNQVRPKRFWGVYTKLKIFNMTRYKKVVYLDADTIVVKSIEDLFQCGRFCANLKHSERLNSGVMVVEPSATLFEDMMRQVNSLPSYTGGDQGFLNSYYADFPNAHLFVPNLSAEIRNSRPQPEMERLSTLYNADVGLYMLANKWMVDERASGHPLHPRPP
;
A
#
# COMPACT_ATOMS: atom_id res chain seq x y z
N MET A 1 15.21 -5.26 -1.76
CA MET A 1 13.73 -5.18 -1.66
C MET A 1 13.15 -6.58 -1.58
N VAL A 2 11.88 -6.72 -1.22
CA VAL A 2 11.18 -8.01 -1.15
C VAL A 2 10.00 -7.99 -2.12
N ALA A 3 9.90 -9.00 -2.99
CA ALA A 3 8.77 -9.19 -3.89
C ALA A 3 7.92 -10.37 -3.39
N LEU A 4 6.67 -10.11 -3.02
CA LEU A 4 5.69 -11.15 -2.72
C LEU A 4 5.09 -11.66 -4.02
N VAL A 5 5.28 -12.94 -4.32
CA VAL A 5 4.82 -13.57 -5.58
C VAL A 5 3.92 -14.75 -5.29
N SER A 6 2.81 -14.88 -6.03
CA SER A 6 1.95 -16.06 -5.98
C SER A 6 2.41 -17.13 -6.96
N ASP A 7 1.76 -18.30 -6.88
CA ASP A 7 1.92 -19.42 -7.80
C ASP A 7 1.69 -19.07 -9.28
N GLY A 8 0.83 -18.08 -9.55
CA GLY A 8 0.55 -17.59 -10.91
C GLY A 8 1.69 -16.82 -11.58
N VAL A 9 2.77 -16.48 -10.86
CA VAL A 9 3.95 -15.82 -11.43
C VAL A 9 4.88 -16.87 -12.05
N SER A 10 5.32 -16.67 -13.30
CA SER A 10 6.21 -17.61 -13.99
C SER A 10 7.59 -17.66 -13.34
N ASP A 11 8.29 -18.79 -13.47
CA ASP A 11 9.64 -18.95 -12.92
C ASP A 11 10.62 -17.98 -13.59
N PHE A 12 10.47 -17.74 -14.90
CA PHE A 12 11.23 -16.70 -15.61
C PHE A 12 11.13 -15.31 -14.95
N ALA A 13 9.93 -14.90 -14.53
CA ALA A 13 9.74 -13.62 -13.85
C ALA A 13 10.35 -13.60 -12.44
N LYS A 14 10.30 -14.73 -11.72
CA LYS A 14 10.95 -14.88 -10.40
C LYS A 14 12.47 -14.80 -10.53
N ASP A 15 13.05 -15.47 -11.53
CA ASP A 15 14.48 -15.46 -11.81
C ASP A 15 14.96 -14.04 -12.16
N LEU A 16 14.18 -13.30 -12.96
CA LEU A 16 14.49 -11.91 -13.29
C LEU A 16 14.50 -11.02 -12.04
N LEU A 17 13.50 -11.15 -11.15
CA LEU A 17 13.47 -10.43 -9.87
C LEU A 17 14.70 -10.73 -9.01
N GLN A 18 15.10 -12.00 -8.94
CA GLN A 18 16.29 -12.41 -8.18
C GLN A 18 17.58 -11.88 -8.80
N ALA A 19 17.69 -11.88 -10.13
CA ALA A 19 18.82 -11.30 -10.86
C ALA A 19 18.96 -9.79 -10.60
N ASP A 20 17.83 -9.09 -10.44
CA ASP A 20 17.77 -7.67 -10.05
C ASP A 20 17.99 -7.45 -8.52
N GLY A 21 18.35 -8.50 -7.77
CA GLY A 21 18.66 -8.41 -6.34
C GLY A 21 17.44 -8.37 -5.41
N TRP A 22 16.24 -8.71 -5.90
CA TRP A 22 15.06 -8.83 -5.05
C TRP A 22 15.06 -10.15 -4.30
N LYS A 23 14.71 -10.11 -3.01
CA LYS A 23 14.30 -11.31 -2.28
C LYS A 23 12.89 -11.69 -2.73
N VAL A 24 12.77 -12.80 -3.45
CA VAL A 24 11.48 -13.34 -3.88
C VAL A 24 10.87 -14.20 -2.77
N GLU A 25 9.62 -13.91 -2.44
CA GLU A 25 8.85 -14.53 -1.37
C GLU A 25 7.58 -15.14 -1.94
N LEU A 26 7.51 -16.47 -1.95
CA LEU A 26 6.30 -17.16 -2.35
C LEU A 26 5.22 -16.98 -1.28
N ILE A 27 4.02 -16.60 -1.72
CA ILE A 27 2.88 -16.38 -0.86
C ILE A 27 1.63 -17.04 -1.42
N SER A 28 0.87 -17.74 -0.58
CA SER A 28 -0.42 -18.28 -1.01
C SER A 28 -1.43 -17.14 -1.18
N LEU A 29 -2.36 -17.30 -2.14
CA LEU A 29 -3.42 -16.32 -2.33
C LEU A 29 -4.39 -16.31 -1.15
N LEU A 30 -4.88 -15.13 -0.78
CA LEU A 30 -6.01 -14.98 0.13
C LEU A 30 -7.28 -14.75 -0.71
N ALA A 31 -8.28 -15.61 -0.49
CA ALA A 31 -9.56 -15.53 -1.18
C ALA A 31 -10.28 -14.22 -0.86
N ASN A 32 -10.82 -13.56 -1.88
CA ASN A 32 -11.69 -12.42 -1.71
C ASN A 32 -13.10 -12.89 -1.29
N PRO A 33 -13.58 -12.52 -0.09
CA PRO A 33 -14.91 -12.93 0.37
C PRO A 33 -16.06 -12.22 -0.37
N ASN A 34 -15.77 -11.14 -1.10
CA ASN A 34 -16.78 -10.40 -1.87
C ASN A 34 -17.08 -11.14 -3.19
N GLN A 35 -18.25 -11.77 -3.26
CA GLN A 35 -18.65 -12.64 -4.38
C GLN A 35 -18.95 -11.89 -5.69
N VAL A 36 -19.15 -10.57 -5.66
CA VAL A 36 -19.62 -9.78 -6.81
C VAL A 36 -18.48 -8.97 -7.44
N ARG A 37 -17.45 -9.65 -7.96
CA ARG A 37 -16.36 -8.98 -8.72
C ARG A 37 -15.82 -9.88 -9.85
N PRO A 38 -15.24 -9.26 -10.91
CA PRO A 38 -14.51 -10.00 -11.94
C PRO A 38 -13.43 -10.92 -11.35
N LYS A 39 -13.25 -12.11 -11.96
CA LYS A 39 -12.27 -13.13 -11.52
C LYS A 39 -10.86 -12.57 -11.28
N ARG A 40 -10.45 -11.53 -12.02
CA ARG A 40 -9.14 -10.86 -11.85
C ARG A 40 -8.92 -10.27 -10.45
N PHE A 41 -9.98 -10.00 -9.69
CA PHE A 41 -9.89 -9.45 -8.33
C PHE A 41 -9.98 -10.49 -7.22
N TRP A 42 -9.92 -11.78 -7.56
CA TRP A 42 -9.99 -12.87 -6.58
C TRP A 42 -8.88 -12.81 -5.53
N GLY A 43 -7.66 -12.43 -5.95
CA GLY A 43 -6.48 -12.44 -5.09
C GLY A 43 -6.17 -11.11 -4.39
N VAL A 44 -6.99 -10.06 -4.52
CA VAL A 44 -6.64 -8.70 -4.03
C VAL A 44 -6.45 -8.65 -2.51
N TYR A 45 -7.15 -9.50 -1.77
CA TYR A 45 -7.00 -9.61 -0.31
C TYR A 45 -5.62 -10.17 0.08
N THR A 46 -4.86 -10.78 -0.84
CA THR A 46 -3.49 -11.28 -0.56
C THR A 46 -2.58 -10.18 -0.03
N LYS A 47 -2.83 -8.91 -0.40
CA LYS A 47 -2.14 -7.73 0.16
C LYS A 47 -2.17 -7.70 1.69
N LEU A 48 -3.25 -8.17 2.33
CA LEU A 48 -3.38 -8.18 3.80
C LEU A 48 -2.32 -9.05 4.50
N LYS A 49 -1.63 -9.94 3.79
CA LYS A 49 -0.60 -10.76 4.39
C LYS A 49 0.64 -9.98 4.83
N ILE A 50 0.82 -8.75 4.38
CA ILE A 50 1.88 -7.86 4.89
C ILE A 50 1.76 -7.63 6.40
N PHE A 51 0.54 -7.66 6.95
CA PHE A 51 0.27 -7.51 8.37
C PHE A 51 0.74 -8.71 9.20
N ASN A 52 1.03 -9.86 8.56
CA ASN A 52 1.53 -11.07 9.23
C ASN A 52 3.03 -11.32 9.01
N MET A 53 3.77 -10.37 8.42
CA MET A 53 5.20 -10.53 8.15
C MET A 53 6.07 -10.29 9.39
N THR A 54 5.76 -10.98 10.49
CA THR A 54 6.27 -10.74 11.86
C THR A 54 7.79 -10.92 12.04
N ARG A 55 8.49 -11.49 11.06
CA ARG A 55 9.96 -11.48 11.01
C ARG A 55 10.57 -10.10 10.74
N TYR A 56 9.76 -9.14 10.28
CA TYR A 56 10.15 -7.76 10.09
C TYR A 56 9.51 -6.91 11.18
N LYS A 57 10.31 -6.05 11.81
CA LYS A 57 9.81 -5.07 12.78
C LYS A 57 8.88 -4.04 12.13
N LYS A 58 9.13 -3.71 10.86
CA LYS A 58 8.37 -2.74 10.09
C LYS A 58 8.44 -3.07 8.60
N VAL A 59 7.34 -2.86 7.90
CA VAL A 59 7.21 -3.07 6.46
C VAL A 59 6.73 -1.77 5.83
N VAL A 60 7.48 -1.26 4.85
CA VAL A 60 6.99 -0.25 3.90
C VAL A 60 6.52 -1.01 2.66
N TYR A 61 5.21 -1.04 2.45
CA TYR A 61 4.57 -1.67 1.32
C TYR A 61 4.34 -0.65 0.21
N LEU A 62 4.63 -1.07 -1.02
CA LEU A 62 4.38 -0.33 -2.26
C LEU A 62 3.61 -1.26 -3.21
N ASP A 63 2.54 -0.77 -3.82
CA ASP A 63 1.92 -1.49 -4.94
C ASP A 63 2.90 -1.57 -6.12
N ALA A 64 2.75 -2.63 -6.94
CA ALA A 64 3.65 -2.90 -8.06
C ALA A 64 3.61 -1.84 -9.17
N ASP A 65 2.61 -0.96 -9.15
CA ASP A 65 2.45 0.20 -10.03
C ASP A 65 2.96 1.52 -9.41
N THR A 66 3.68 1.45 -8.30
CA THR A 66 4.30 2.61 -7.63
C THR A 66 5.74 2.81 -8.10
N ILE A 67 6.11 4.05 -8.43
CA ILE A 67 7.48 4.45 -8.71
C ILE A 67 8.05 5.33 -7.59
N VAL A 68 9.25 4.98 -7.10
CA VAL A 68 9.96 5.73 -6.07
C VAL A 68 10.95 6.68 -6.74
N VAL A 69 10.70 7.99 -6.61
CA VAL A 69 11.52 9.05 -7.26
C VAL A 69 12.50 9.75 -6.33
N LYS A 70 12.39 9.51 -5.02
CA LYS A 70 13.26 10.05 -3.95
C LYS A 70 13.38 9.01 -2.84
N SER A 71 14.35 9.17 -1.93
CA SER A 71 14.45 8.31 -0.75
C SER A 71 13.16 8.34 0.08
N ILE A 72 12.77 7.18 0.59
CA ILE A 72 11.58 6.95 1.43
C ILE A 72 11.96 6.34 2.79
N GLU A 73 13.24 6.43 3.18
CA GLU A 73 13.76 5.82 4.42
C GLU A 73 13.10 6.40 5.69
N ASP A 74 12.65 7.64 5.61
CA ASP A 74 11.94 8.32 6.69
C ASP A 74 10.60 7.64 7.02
N LEU A 75 9.96 6.96 6.07
CA LEU A 75 8.73 6.19 6.31
C LEU A 75 8.90 5.11 7.38
N PHE A 76 10.11 4.58 7.58
CA PHE A 76 10.39 3.61 8.65
C PHE A 76 10.29 4.22 10.07
N GLN A 77 10.24 5.55 10.20
CA GLN A 77 10.05 6.24 11.47
C GLN A 77 8.57 6.47 11.82
N CYS A 78 7.66 6.16 10.89
CA CYS A 78 6.22 6.28 11.11
C CYS A 78 5.72 5.31 12.18
N GLY A 79 4.52 5.52 12.73
CA GLY A 79 3.92 4.71 13.79
C GLY A 79 3.59 3.26 13.40
N ARG A 80 2.51 2.71 13.97
CA ARG A 80 2.14 1.30 13.76
C ARG A 80 1.50 1.06 12.39
N PHE A 81 0.65 1.99 11.95
CA PHE A 81 0.05 1.97 10.61
C PHE A 81 0.09 3.35 9.97
N CYS A 82 0.61 3.46 8.76
CA CYS A 82 0.59 4.73 8.04
C CYS A 82 0.19 4.52 6.59
N ALA A 83 -0.57 5.46 6.04
CA ALA A 83 -0.98 5.42 4.65
C ALA A 83 -1.23 6.85 4.13
N ASN A 84 -1.55 6.99 2.85
CA ASN A 84 -1.96 8.27 2.29
C ASN A 84 -3.48 8.44 2.34
N LEU A 85 -3.95 9.67 2.45
CA LEU A 85 -5.32 10.00 2.04
C LEU A 85 -5.38 10.17 0.52
N LYS A 86 -6.45 9.66 -0.08
CA LYS A 86 -6.92 10.06 -1.39
C LYS A 86 -7.73 11.36 -1.26
N HIS A 87 -8.10 11.96 -2.39
CA HIS A 87 -8.95 13.16 -2.45
C HIS A 87 -10.28 13.06 -1.66
N SER A 88 -10.77 11.86 -1.33
CA SER A 88 -12.10 11.63 -0.76
C SER A 88 -12.11 11.24 0.73
N GLU A 89 -11.18 11.75 1.54
CA GLU A 89 -11.03 11.36 2.96
C GLU A 89 -10.88 9.84 3.17
N ARG A 90 -10.45 9.10 2.16
CA ARG A 90 -10.27 7.64 2.21
C ARG A 90 -8.80 7.31 2.17
N LEU A 91 -8.38 6.29 2.89
CA LEU A 91 -7.02 5.79 2.76
C LEU A 91 -6.79 5.22 1.36
N ASN A 92 -5.58 5.43 0.86
CA ASN A 92 -5.03 4.79 -0.32
C ASN A 92 -4.09 3.66 0.16
N SER A 93 -4.33 2.42 -0.26
CA SER A 93 -3.56 1.24 0.15
C SER A 93 -2.39 0.90 -0.78
N GLY A 94 -1.97 1.86 -1.63
CA GLY A 94 -0.86 1.70 -2.56
C GLY A 94 0.51 2.00 -1.94
N VAL A 95 0.56 2.87 -0.92
CA VAL A 95 1.75 3.08 -0.10
C VAL A 95 1.34 3.00 1.36
N MET A 96 1.91 2.04 2.08
CA MET A 96 1.58 1.81 3.49
C MET A 96 2.83 1.52 4.32
N VAL A 97 2.83 1.95 5.57
CA VAL A 97 3.76 1.49 6.60
C VAL A 97 2.98 0.63 7.57
N VAL A 98 3.51 -0.55 7.90
CA VAL A 98 2.87 -1.51 8.80
C VAL A 98 3.91 -2.02 9.81
N GLU A 99 3.55 -2.03 11.08
CA GLU A 99 4.16 -2.85 12.12
C GLU A 99 3.44 -4.22 12.12
N PRO A 100 4.03 -5.28 11.53
CA PRO A 100 3.34 -6.55 11.38
C PRO A 100 3.08 -7.20 12.74
N SER A 101 1.89 -7.78 12.90
CA SER A 101 1.49 -8.50 14.10
C SER A 101 0.56 -9.64 13.73
N ALA A 102 0.87 -10.84 14.22
CA ALA A 102 0.01 -12.01 14.03
C ALA A 102 -1.40 -11.78 14.61
N THR A 103 -1.50 -11.14 15.78
CA THR A 103 -2.79 -10.85 16.40
C THR A 103 -3.62 -9.84 15.59
N LEU A 104 -2.96 -8.83 15.01
CA LEU A 104 -3.61 -7.86 14.12
C LEU A 104 -4.11 -8.55 12.84
N PHE A 105 -3.28 -9.42 12.25
CA PHE A 105 -3.67 -10.15 11.06
C PHE A 105 -4.81 -11.15 11.32
N GLU A 106 -4.76 -11.90 12.42
CA GLU A 106 -5.85 -12.79 12.82
C GLU A 106 -7.16 -12.03 13.04
N ASP A 107 -7.08 -10.86 13.65
CA ASP A 107 -8.23 -9.98 13.81
C ASP A 107 -8.80 -9.54 12.45
N MET A 108 -7.95 -9.10 11.52
CA MET A 108 -8.37 -8.79 10.16
C MET A 108 -9.06 -9.99 9.50
N MET A 109 -8.51 -11.20 9.61
CA MET A 109 -9.09 -12.42 9.03
C MET A 109 -10.44 -12.81 9.63
N ARG A 110 -10.71 -12.47 10.90
CA ARG A 110 -12.06 -12.62 11.47
C ARG A 110 -13.05 -11.62 10.89
N GLN A 111 -12.57 -10.43 10.52
CA GLN A 111 -13.40 -9.33 10.05
C GLN A 111 -13.59 -9.27 8.53
N VAL A 112 -12.77 -9.96 7.72
CA VAL A 112 -12.87 -9.89 6.24
C VAL A 112 -14.24 -10.30 5.69
N ASN A 113 -14.97 -11.17 6.39
CA ASN A 113 -16.31 -11.62 5.98
C ASN A 113 -17.45 -10.74 6.51
N SER A 114 -17.18 -9.87 7.49
CA SER A 114 -18.21 -9.07 8.18
C SER A 114 -18.12 -7.58 7.86
N LEU A 115 -16.90 -7.05 7.69
CA LEU A 115 -16.71 -5.65 7.32
C LEU A 115 -17.01 -5.44 5.84
N PRO A 116 -17.77 -4.39 5.49
CA PRO A 116 -18.01 -4.05 4.11
C PRO A 116 -16.72 -3.62 3.42
N SER A 117 -16.64 -3.81 2.11
CA SER A 117 -15.60 -3.22 1.27
C SER A 117 -16.25 -2.48 0.11
N TYR A 118 -16.20 -1.15 0.11
CA TYR A 118 -16.83 -0.34 -0.94
C TYR A 118 -16.22 -0.59 -2.33
N THR A 119 -14.96 -1.04 -2.39
CA THR A 119 -14.29 -1.47 -3.63
C THR A 119 -14.47 -2.97 -3.91
N GLY A 120 -14.98 -3.74 -2.94
CA GLY A 120 -14.96 -5.19 -2.96
C GLY A 120 -13.55 -5.80 -2.89
N GLY A 121 -12.53 -5.02 -2.54
CA GLY A 121 -11.12 -5.43 -2.45
C GLY A 121 -10.43 -4.98 -1.15
N ASP A 122 -9.11 -5.08 -1.11
CA ASP A 122 -8.28 -4.71 0.05
C ASP A 122 -8.46 -3.23 0.43
N GLN A 123 -8.46 -2.32 -0.54
CA GLN A 123 -8.56 -0.87 -0.27
C GLN A 123 -9.85 -0.54 0.47
N GLY A 124 -10.97 -1.17 0.09
CA GLY A 124 -12.26 -0.91 0.70
C GLY A 124 -12.34 -1.51 2.09
N PHE A 125 -11.82 -2.72 2.26
CA PHE A 125 -11.74 -3.39 3.55
C PHE A 125 -10.87 -2.59 4.53
N LEU A 126 -9.67 -2.15 4.12
CA LEU A 126 -8.78 -1.37 4.97
C LEU A 126 -9.41 -0.04 5.39
N ASN A 127 -10.17 0.63 4.51
CA ASN A 127 -10.93 1.83 4.90
C ASN A 127 -12.00 1.54 5.96
N SER A 128 -12.65 0.37 5.90
CA SER A 128 -13.63 -0.03 6.92
C SER A 128 -12.97 -0.51 8.22
N TYR A 129 -11.81 -1.17 8.13
CA TYR A 129 -11.05 -1.65 9.29
C TYR A 129 -10.42 -0.48 10.05
N TYR A 130 -9.83 0.49 9.33
CA TYR A 130 -9.28 1.73 9.89
C TYR A 130 -10.24 2.91 9.67
N ALA A 131 -11.48 2.78 10.15
CA ALA A 131 -12.55 3.76 9.92
C ALA A 131 -12.22 5.19 10.39
N ASP A 132 -11.39 5.32 11.43
CA ASP A 132 -10.98 6.62 12.01
C ASP A 132 -9.68 7.17 11.38
N PHE A 133 -9.13 6.50 10.36
CA PHE A 133 -7.93 6.95 9.64
C PHE A 133 -7.97 8.41 9.14
N PRO A 134 -9.12 8.98 8.71
CA PRO A 134 -9.17 10.38 8.29
C PRO A 134 -8.78 11.37 9.40
N ASN A 135 -9.01 11.00 10.67
CA ASN A 135 -8.69 11.80 11.85
C ASN A 135 -7.26 11.57 12.36
N ALA A 136 -6.51 10.62 11.78
CA ALA A 136 -5.14 10.33 12.19
C ALA A 136 -4.23 11.55 12.04
N HIS A 137 -3.22 11.68 12.92
CA HIS A 137 -2.27 12.79 12.85
C HIS A 137 -1.37 12.68 11.62
N LEU A 138 -0.92 13.82 11.10
CA LEU A 138 0.07 13.83 10.03
C LEU A 138 1.42 13.33 10.57
N PHE A 139 2.01 12.35 9.89
CA PHE A 139 3.37 11.93 10.14
C PHE A 139 4.34 13.04 9.75
N VAL A 140 5.20 13.44 10.69
CA VAL A 140 6.24 14.44 10.47
C VAL A 140 7.61 13.80 10.71
N PRO A 141 8.37 13.51 9.65
CA PRO A 141 9.65 12.80 9.78
C PRO A 141 10.70 13.60 10.56
N ASN A 142 10.68 14.93 10.45
CA ASN A 142 11.67 15.83 11.06
C ASN A 142 11.33 16.27 12.50
N LEU A 143 10.42 15.57 13.21
CA LEU A 143 10.19 15.83 14.64
C LEU A 143 11.41 15.42 15.46
N SER A 144 11.81 16.27 16.42
CA SER A 144 12.89 15.95 17.35
C SER A 144 12.56 14.69 18.16
N ALA A 145 13.59 13.93 18.55
CA ALA A 145 13.41 12.73 19.36
C ALA A 145 12.68 13.04 20.69
N GLU A 146 12.92 14.20 21.28
CA GLU A 146 12.24 14.66 22.50
C GLU A 146 10.73 14.81 22.32
N ILE A 147 10.29 15.42 21.23
CA ILE A 147 8.85 15.57 20.92
C ILE A 147 8.25 14.22 20.54
N ARG A 148 9.00 13.37 19.84
CA ARG A 148 8.53 12.04 19.44
C ARG A 148 8.34 11.12 20.64
N ASN A 149 9.28 11.14 21.60
CA ASN A 149 9.27 10.29 22.78
C ASN A 149 8.33 10.78 23.89
N SER A 150 7.94 12.07 23.87
CA SER A 150 6.96 12.61 24.83
C SER A 150 5.51 12.29 24.47
N ARG A 151 5.25 11.80 23.25
CA ARG A 151 3.91 11.43 22.77
C ARG A 151 3.73 9.91 22.82
N PRO A 152 2.53 9.40 23.15
CA PRO A 152 2.21 8.00 22.91
C PRO A 152 2.45 7.65 21.44
N GLN A 153 2.97 6.45 21.17
CA GLN A 153 3.11 5.98 19.79
C GLN A 153 1.72 5.91 19.16
N PRO A 154 1.47 6.62 18.05
CA PRO A 154 0.16 6.63 17.42
C PRO A 154 -0.13 5.25 16.80
N GLU A 155 -1.36 4.77 16.98
CA GLU A 155 -1.87 3.57 16.30
C GLU A 155 -1.85 3.76 14.79
N MET A 156 -2.13 4.98 14.33
CA MET A 156 -2.09 5.33 12.91
C MET A 156 -1.68 6.78 12.64
N GLU A 157 -1.03 7.01 11.51
CA GLU A 157 -0.65 8.35 11.03
C GLU A 157 -0.90 8.49 9.52
N ARG A 158 -1.14 9.74 9.08
CA ARG A 158 -1.27 10.08 7.67
C ARG A 158 0.08 10.46 7.09
N LEU A 159 0.44 9.83 5.97
CA LEU A 159 1.55 10.25 5.15
C LEU A 159 1.18 11.53 4.38
N SER A 160 2.16 12.41 4.20
CA SER A 160 2.04 13.61 3.37
C SER A 160 1.59 13.25 1.95
N THR A 161 0.86 14.16 1.30
CA THR A 161 0.44 14.02 -0.10
C THR A 161 1.61 13.87 -1.07
N LEU A 162 2.84 14.21 -0.66
CA LEU A 162 4.06 13.96 -1.42
C LEU A 162 4.32 12.48 -1.71
N TYR A 163 3.80 11.57 -0.87
CA TYR A 163 3.86 10.12 -1.10
C TYR A 163 2.71 9.62 -1.98
N ASN A 164 1.89 10.53 -2.53
CA ASN A 164 0.76 10.20 -3.40
C ASN A 164 0.77 11.07 -4.66
N ALA A 165 1.18 10.46 -5.78
CA ALA A 165 1.22 11.13 -7.07
C ALA A 165 -0.16 11.61 -7.53
N ASP A 166 -1.25 10.87 -7.28
CA ASP A 166 -2.59 11.29 -7.69
C ASP A 166 -2.95 12.65 -7.09
N VAL A 167 -2.71 12.85 -5.79
CA VAL A 167 -3.03 14.13 -5.14
C VAL A 167 -2.07 15.23 -5.61
N GLY A 168 -0.79 14.92 -5.76
CA GLY A 168 0.19 15.85 -6.31
C GLY A 168 -0.19 16.31 -7.73
N LEU A 169 -0.62 15.39 -8.60
CA LEU A 169 -1.02 15.67 -9.97
C LEU A 169 -2.35 16.44 -10.02
N TYR A 170 -3.35 16.02 -9.24
CA TYR A 170 -4.65 16.71 -9.15
C TYR A 170 -4.52 18.13 -8.59
N MET A 171 -3.63 18.35 -7.61
CA MET A 171 -3.45 19.67 -6.99
C MET A 171 -2.48 20.57 -7.78
N LEU A 172 -1.46 20.00 -8.44
CA LEU A 172 -0.40 20.79 -9.08
C LEU A 172 -0.58 20.97 -10.59
N ALA A 173 -1.27 20.07 -11.29
CA ALA A 173 -1.28 20.14 -12.74
C ALA A 173 -2.50 19.47 -13.40
N ASN A 174 -3.33 20.32 -14.01
CA ASN A 174 -4.17 19.98 -15.16
C ASN A 174 -3.34 19.53 -16.41
N LYS A 175 -2.15 18.94 -16.24
CA LYS A 175 -1.27 18.37 -17.28
C LYS A 175 -0.36 17.30 -16.67
N TRP A 176 -0.38 16.10 -17.25
CA TRP A 176 0.60 15.04 -16.95
C TRP A 176 1.97 15.48 -17.47
N MET A 177 2.95 15.62 -16.57
CA MET A 177 4.37 15.72 -16.93
C MET A 177 5.03 14.36 -16.73
N VAL A 178 4.83 13.47 -17.70
CA VAL A 178 5.74 12.35 -17.93
C VAL A 178 6.34 12.63 -19.31
N ASP A 179 7.67 12.70 -19.38
CA ASP A 179 8.40 12.89 -20.63
C ASP A 179 8.08 11.71 -21.55
N GLU A 180 7.45 11.97 -22.71
CA GLU A 180 6.95 10.96 -23.66
C GLU A 180 8.04 9.98 -24.12
N ARG A 181 9.32 10.32 -23.93
CA ARG A 181 10.47 9.48 -24.26
C ARG A 181 10.71 8.32 -23.29
N ALA A 182 10.09 8.32 -22.10
CA ALA A 182 10.24 7.25 -21.10
C ALA A 182 9.19 6.13 -21.24
N SER A 183 8.11 6.38 -21.97
CA SER A 183 7.03 5.42 -22.24
C SER A 183 7.21 4.84 -23.64
N GLY A 184 7.98 3.76 -23.75
CA GLY A 184 8.29 3.10 -25.01
C GLY A 184 7.14 2.37 -25.71
N HIS A 185 5.86 2.69 -25.48
CA HIS A 185 4.71 2.16 -26.23
C HIS A 185 3.53 3.18 -26.25
N PRO A 186 2.92 3.46 -27.41
CA PRO A 186 1.79 4.37 -27.50
C PRO A 186 0.51 3.70 -26.97
N LEU A 187 0.16 3.98 -25.73
CA LEU A 187 -1.19 3.73 -25.21
C LEU A 187 -2.06 4.94 -25.55
N HIS A 188 -2.74 4.89 -26.71
CA HIS A 188 -4.18 5.19 -26.85
C HIS A 188 -4.62 5.26 -28.33
N PRO A 189 -5.79 4.68 -28.69
CA PRO A 189 -6.45 4.96 -29.96
C PRO A 189 -7.14 6.33 -29.91
N ARG A 190 -7.07 7.08 -31.01
CA ARG A 190 -7.77 8.38 -31.17
C ARG A 190 -9.29 8.17 -31.18
N PRO A 191 -10.08 8.98 -30.45
CA PRO A 191 -11.53 9.02 -30.63
C PRO A 191 -11.90 9.68 -31.98
N PRO A 192 -13.13 9.43 -32.49
CA PRO A 192 -13.56 9.82 -33.84
C PRO A 192 -13.55 11.33 -34.09
#